data_AF-A0A024HMW1-F1
#
_entry.id   AF-A0A024HMW1-F1
#
_cell.length_a   1.000
_cell.length_b   1.000
_cell.length_c   1.000
_cell.angle_alpha   90.00
_cell.angle_beta   90.00
_cell.angle_gamma   90.00
#
_symmetry.space_group_name_H-M   'P 1'
#
loop_
_entity.id
_entity.type
_entity.pdbx_description
1 polymer ?
#
loop_
_entity_poly.entity_id
_entity_poly.type
_entity_poly.pdbx_seq_one_letter_code
_entity_poly.pdbx_strand_id
1 'polypeptide(L)'
;MPNLSRRLLWPLAILLLVVGRSALASGELYYLGQPIPDIQRAWTSEDYQKLIDALQALDKTQANALPRRSGEFTGPIYQRMVSEDNFRPQMNIYAPLELRQNEAREVLFKLKELMRLYFDFRAAMQPYGAEALGLMSYSLREQAILFNLTVEFWMTLAQSEQRNPVRLKGMQEAKAAASMLTSSALDYLGLTAQFERQDLVLYSAELSKQMPELFVHLPGEVRGQMLARVQQFAEQHPYPEVRGNMHDLLPVLQNIQADVQRQLAAPVKGAAAPPTLDLSAPKE
;
A
#
# COMPACT_ATOMS: atom_id res chain seq x y z
N MET A 1 27.92 12.13 56.48
CA MET A 1 28.23 11.62 55.13
C MET A 1 27.87 10.14 55.09
N PRO A 2 26.78 9.73 54.41
CA PRO A 2 26.41 8.33 54.36
C PRO A 2 27.22 7.63 53.25
N ASN A 3 28.00 6.63 53.65
CA ASN A 3 28.74 5.75 52.75
C ASN A 3 27.77 4.83 52.01
N LEU A 4 27.49 5.15 50.75
CA LEU A 4 26.82 4.25 49.82
C LEU A 4 27.67 2.99 49.66
N SER A 5 27.15 1.87 50.15
CA SER A 5 27.83 0.58 50.13
C SER A 5 28.15 0.14 48.69
N ARG A 6 29.41 -0.28 48.46
CA ARG A 6 29.94 -0.76 47.17
C ARG A 6 29.08 -1.81 46.45
N ARG A 7 28.17 -2.50 47.16
CA ARG A 7 27.32 -3.56 46.62
C ARG A 7 26.06 -3.05 45.88
N LEU A 8 25.64 -1.81 46.11
CA LEU A 8 24.49 -1.19 45.42
C LEU A 8 24.87 -0.50 44.10
N LEU A 9 26.17 -0.24 43.87
CA LEU A 9 26.66 0.43 42.66
C LEU A 9 26.64 -0.48 41.43
N TRP A 10 26.81 -1.80 41.61
CA TRP A 10 26.84 -2.76 40.51
C TRP A 10 25.49 -2.95 39.82
N PRO A 11 24.36 -3.20 40.53
CA PRO A 11 23.06 -3.30 39.87
C PRO A 11 22.63 -1.97 39.25
N LEU A 12 22.98 -0.83 39.87
CA LEU A 12 22.70 0.50 39.32
C LEU A 12 23.53 0.80 38.06
N ALA A 13 24.80 0.38 38.03
CA ALA A 13 25.66 0.51 36.85
C ALA A 13 25.20 -0.40 35.71
N ILE A 14 24.71 -1.61 36.01
CA ILE A 14 24.11 -2.51 35.01
C ILE A 14 22.80 -1.91 34.48
N LEU A 15 21.94 -1.38 35.36
CA LEU A 15 20.70 -0.69 34.96
C LEU A 15 21.00 0.55 34.09
N LEU A 16 22.00 1.36 34.47
CA LEU A 16 22.46 2.52 33.68
C LEU A 16 23.12 2.12 32.36
N LEU A 17 23.82 0.98 32.29
CA LEU A 17 24.37 0.45 31.04
C LEU A 17 23.28 -0.10 30.11
N VAL A 18 22.23 -0.72 30.64
CA VAL A 18 21.11 -1.25 29.86
C VAL A 18 20.19 -0.12 29.37
N VAL A 19 19.89 0.87 30.24
CA VAL A 19 19.11 2.05 29.86
C VAL A 19 19.92 3.00 28.96
N GLY A 20 21.22 3.16 29.21
CA GLY A 20 22.11 3.97 28.38
C GLY A 20 22.34 3.38 26.99
N ARG A 21 22.43 2.04 26.85
CA ARG A 21 22.52 1.38 25.53
C ARG A 21 21.22 1.50 24.73
N SER A 22 20.08 1.55 25.40
CA SER A 22 18.78 1.76 24.74
C SER A 22 18.62 3.21 24.24
N ALA A 23 19.23 4.18 24.93
CA ALA A 23 19.22 5.59 24.53
C ALA A 23 20.30 5.95 23.48
N LEU A 24 21.32 5.10 23.29
CA LEU A 24 22.43 5.32 22.36
C LEU A 24 22.21 4.72 20.95
N ALA A 25 21.05 4.12 20.68
CA ALA A 25 20.73 3.52 19.39
C ALA A 25 19.87 4.43 18.50
N SER A 26 20.17 5.73 18.46
CA SER A 26 19.75 6.64 17.38
C SER A 26 21.00 7.15 16.66
N GLY A 27 21.88 6.22 16.27
CA GLY A 27 22.99 6.56 15.39
C GLY A 27 22.43 6.90 14.02
N GLU A 28 22.82 8.05 13.46
CA GLU A 28 22.58 8.34 12.05
C GLU A 28 23.16 7.20 11.22
N LEU A 29 22.31 6.47 10.51
CA LEU A 29 22.74 5.44 9.58
C LEU A 29 23.12 6.10 8.27
N TYR A 30 24.16 5.57 7.63
CA TYR A 30 24.62 6.07 6.33
C TYR A 30 24.66 4.93 5.32
N TYR A 31 24.19 5.20 4.11
CA TYR A 31 24.32 4.34 2.96
C TYR A 31 25.12 5.07 1.89
N LEU A 32 26.31 4.53 1.57
CA LEU A 32 27.23 5.11 0.57
C LEU A 32 27.49 6.62 0.80
N GLY A 33 27.62 7.02 2.08
CA GLY A 33 27.88 8.40 2.47
C GLY A 33 26.65 9.31 2.54
N GLN A 34 25.45 8.81 2.21
CA GLN A 34 24.20 9.54 2.40
C GLN A 34 23.50 9.11 3.69
N PRO A 35 22.95 10.04 4.49
CA PRO A 35 22.19 9.69 5.68
C PRO A 35 20.89 8.98 5.28
N ILE A 36 20.57 7.88 5.95
CA ILE A 36 19.34 7.12 5.75
C ILE A 36 18.59 6.93 7.07
N PRO A 37 17.26 6.67 7.02
CA PRO A 37 16.49 6.38 8.22
C PRO A 37 17.00 5.12 8.94
N ASP A 38 16.76 5.07 10.25
CA ASP A 38 17.04 3.89 11.05
C ASP A 38 16.20 2.69 10.57
N ILE A 39 16.85 1.63 10.13
CA ILE A 39 16.21 0.40 9.63
C ILE A 39 15.64 -0.48 10.75
N GLN A 40 15.88 -0.16 12.02
CA GLN A 40 15.41 -0.96 13.16
C GLN A 40 14.03 -0.53 13.70
N ARG A 41 13.51 0.62 13.24
CA ARG A 41 12.17 1.11 13.62
C ARG A 41 11.22 1.16 12.43
N ALA A 42 9.92 1.24 12.74
CA ALA A 42 8.90 1.52 11.74
C ALA A 42 9.13 2.91 11.12
N TRP A 43 8.96 2.99 9.81
CA TRP A 43 9.13 4.22 9.05
C TRP A 43 7.83 4.99 8.90
N THR A 44 7.96 6.32 8.92
CA THR A 44 6.90 7.26 8.56
C THR A 44 7.13 7.84 7.16
N SER A 45 6.19 8.64 6.68
CA SER A 45 6.32 9.43 5.45
C SER A 45 7.59 10.29 5.42
N GLU A 46 8.00 10.85 6.57
CA GLU A 46 9.24 11.63 6.69
C GLU A 46 10.49 10.77 6.50
N ASP A 47 10.47 9.52 6.99
CA ASP A 47 11.58 8.59 6.81
C ASP A 47 11.71 8.17 5.35
N TYR A 48 10.59 7.88 4.68
CA TYR A 48 10.61 7.65 3.24
C TYR A 48 11.16 8.84 2.47
N GLN A 49 10.80 10.08 2.84
CA GLN A 49 11.37 11.27 2.19
C GLN A 49 12.89 11.33 2.35
N LYS A 50 13.41 11.13 3.57
CA LYS A 50 14.85 11.10 3.82
C LYS A 50 15.56 10.03 2.99
N LEU A 51 14.97 8.85 2.87
CA LEU A 51 15.52 7.80 2.01
C LEU A 51 15.50 8.21 0.53
N ILE A 52 14.39 8.77 0.04
CA ILE A 52 14.26 9.22 -1.35
C ILE A 52 15.33 10.26 -1.69
N ASP A 53 15.55 11.23 -0.81
CA ASP A 53 16.57 12.27 -1.00
C ASP A 53 17.97 11.66 -1.09
N ALA A 54 18.29 10.71 -0.20
CA ALA A 54 19.55 9.97 -0.21
C ALA A 54 19.73 9.17 -1.50
N LEU A 55 18.72 8.40 -1.91
CA LEU A 55 18.78 7.57 -3.10
C LEU A 55 18.85 8.40 -4.39
N GLN A 56 18.15 9.54 -4.46
CA GLN A 56 18.25 10.47 -5.59
C GLN A 56 19.65 11.09 -5.70
N ALA A 57 20.30 11.39 -4.58
CA ALA A 57 21.67 11.88 -4.59
C ALA A 57 22.65 10.79 -5.08
N LEU A 58 22.45 9.54 -4.67
CA LEU A 58 23.26 8.41 -5.12
C LEU A 58 23.03 8.10 -6.61
N ASP A 59 21.79 8.06 -7.09
CA ASP A 59 21.48 7.74 -8.49
C ASP A 59 22.14 8.71 -9.49
N LYS A 60 22.31 9.98 -9.09
CA LYS A 60 23.02 10.99 -9.90
C LYS A 60 24.53 10.78 -9.98
N THR A 61 25.12 10.12 -8.99
CA THR A 61 26.58 10.04 -8.81
C THR A 61 27.13 8.64 -9.03
N GLN A 62 26.33 7.61 -8.81
CA GLN A 62 26.71 6.21 -8.85
C GLN A 62 25.61 5.39 -9.53
N ALA A 63 25.91 4.93 -10.75
CA ALA A 63 25.01 4.03 -11.45
C ALA A 63 24.85 2.71 -10.68
N ASN A 64 23.63 2.17 -10.68
CA ASN A 64 23.29 0.90 -10.05
C ASN A 64 23.52 0.83 -8.50
N ALA A 65 23.47 1.98 -7.82
CA ALA A 65 23.67 2.08 -6.38
C ALA A 65 22.39 1.97 -5.52
N LEU A 66 21.22 1.68 -6.10
CA LEU A 66 20.02 1.50 -5.30
C LEU A 66 20.03 0.18 -4.50
N PRO A 67 19.42 0.15 -3.30
CA PRO A 67 19.32 -1.04 -2.49
C PRO A 67 18.70 -2.25 -3.21
N ARG A 68 19.42 -3.38 -3.18
CA ARG A 68 18.98 -4.67 -3.74
C ARG A 68 18.35 -5.53 -2.65
N ARG A 69 17.26 -6.23 -2.97
CA ARG A 69 16.59 -7.21 -2.09
C ARG A 69 17.52 -8.37 -1.71
N SER A 70 18.33 -8.84 -2.65
CA SER A 70 19.25 -9.98 -2.46
C SER A 70 20.65 -9.58 -1.98
N GLY A 71 20.94 -8.28 -1.86
CA GLY A 71 22.25 -7.82 -1.45
C GLY A 71 22.50 -8.05 0.03
N GLU A 72 23.69 -8.50 0.41
CA GLU A 72 24.06 -8.77 1.80
C GLU A 72 23.91 -7.53 2.70
N PHE A 73 24.36 -6.37 2.19
CA PHE A 73 24.33 -5.10 2.94
C PHE A 73 23.13 -4.22 2.60
N THR A 74 22.56 -4.37 1.40
CA THR A 74 21.41 -3.56 0.96
C THR A 74 20.06 -4.21 1.22
N GLY A 75 20.05 -5.54 1.37
CA GLY A 75 18.85 -6.34 1.63
C GLY A 75 18.09 -5.86 2.85
N PRO A 76 18.75 -5.61 4.00
CA PRO A 76 18.07 -5.06 5.18
C PRO A 76 17.41 -3.69 4.95
N ILE A 77 18.02 -2.81 4.15
CA ILE A 77 17.45 -1.50 3.79
C ILE A 77 16.19 -1.72 2.96
N TYR A 78 16.27 -2.54 1.91
CA TYR A 78 15.13 -2.86 1.06
C TYR A 78 14.01 -3.56 1.84
N GLN A 79 14.35 -4.53 2.70
CA GLN A 79 13.38 -5.23 3.54
C GLN A 79 12.64 -4.27 4.47
N ARG A 80 13.34 -3.28 5.04
CA ARG A 80 12.67 -2.24 5.82
C ARG A 80 11.78 -1.37 4.93
N MET A 81 12.21 -0.99 3.72
CA MET A 81 11.39 -0.18 2.79
C MET A 81 10.02 -0.79 2.51
N VAL A 82 9.91 -2.13 2.48
CA VAL A 82 8.65 -2.84 2.20
C VAL A 82 8.10 -3.61 3.41
N SER A 83 8.52 -3.23 4.62
CA SER A 83 8.13 -3.89 5.85
C SER A 83 6.70 -3.53 6.26
N GLU A 84 5.90 -4.53 6.62
CA GLU A 84 4.55 -4.31 7.15
C GLU A 84 4.54 -3.55 8.49
N ASP A 85 5.67 -3.54 9.23
CA ASP A 85 5.82 -2.72 10.44
C ASP A 85 5.63 -1.23 10.15
N ASN A 86 5.91 -0.77 8.93
CA ASN A 86 5.77 0.63 8.53
C ASN A 86 4.30 1.07 8.46
N PHE A 87 3.35 0.13 8.43
CA PHE A 87 1.92 0.43 8.49
C PHE A 87 1.45 0.80 9.92
N ARG A 88 2.27 0.54 10.95
CA ARG A 88 1.88 0.75 12.37
C ARG A 88 1.35 2.15 12.69
N PRO A 89 1.93 3.27 12.19
CA PRO A 89 1.38 4.60 12.44
C PRO A 89 -0.06 4.76 11.96
N GLN A 90 -0.40 4.14 10.82
CA GLN A 90 -1.71 4.24 10.17
C GLN A 90 -2.73 3.24 10.74
N MET A 91 -2.26 2.13 11.32
CA MET A 91 -3.12 1.13 11.97
C MET A 91 -3.31 1.40 13.47
N ASN A 92 -2.71 2.46 14.02
CA ASN A 92 -2.85 2.82 15.42
C ASN A 92 -4.24 3.39 15.72
N ILE A 93 -5.17 2.53 16.14
CA ILE A 93 -6.56 2.90 16.47
C ILE A 93 -6.68 3.97 17.58
N TYR A 94 -5.63 4.20 18.36
CA TYR A 94 -5.60 5.25 19.39
C TYR A 94 -5.22 6.62 18.83
N ALA A 95 -4.74 6.70 17.57
CA ALA A 95 -4.45 7.95 16.89
C ALA A 95 -5.70 8.49 16.18
N PRO A 96 -5.86 9.83 16.11
CA PRO A 96 -6.90 10.48 15.31
C PRO A 96 -6.93 9.96 13.87
N LEU A 97 -8.14 9.73 13.35
CA LEU A 97 -8.36 9.17 12.03
C LEU A 97 -7.77 10.05 10.92
N GLU A 98 -7.87 11.37 11.06
CA GLU A 98 -7.32 12.34 10.11
C GLU A 98 -5.79 12.23 10.03
N LEU A 99 -5.12 12.00 11.16
CA LEU A 99 -3.67 11.80 11.18
C LEU A 99 -3.28 10.49 10.50
N ARG A 100 -4.01 9.40 10.78
CA ARG A 100 -3.79 8.10 10.13
C ARG A 100 -3.99 8.18 8.61
N GLN A 101 -5.07 8.82 8.17
CA GLN A 101 -5.40 8.97 6.75
C GLN A 101 -4.37 9.84 6.02
N ASN A 102 -3.96 10.96 6.63
CA ASN A 102 -2.93 11.82 6.06
C ASN A 102 -1.61 11.07 5.92
N GLU A 103 -1.19 10.34 6.95
CA GLU A 103 0.04 9.55 6.90
C GLU A 103 0.00 8.49 5.80
N ALA A 104 -1.11 7.74 5.68
CA ALA A 104 -1.30 6.76 4.61
C ALA A 104 -1.18 7.38 3.20
N ARG A 105 -1.80 8.55 3.02
CA ARG A 105 -1.74 9.30 1.76
C ARG A 105 -0.31 9.78 1.45
N GLU A 106 0.39 10.32 2.44
CA GLU A 106 1.77 10.78 2.27
C GLU A 106 2.72 9.62 1.97
N VAL A 107 2.61 8.50 2.69
CA VAL A 107 3.41 7.30 2.41
C VAL A 107 3.15 6.81 0.98
N LEU A 108 1.89 6.71 0.54
CA LEU A 108 1.57 6.32 -0.83
C LEU A 108 2.20 7.26 -1.88
N PHE A 109 2.24 8.56 -1.59
CA PHE A 109 2.92 9.54 -2.44
C PHE A 109 4.44 9.30 -2.47
N LYS A 110 5.07 9.04 -1.31
CA LYS A 110 6.51 8.72 -1.24
C LYS A 110 6.85 7.41 -1.94
N LEU A 111 6.01 6.38 -1.83
CA LEU A 111 6.19 5.13 -2.56
C LEU A 111 6.17 5.35 -4.07
N LYS A 112 5.28 6.22 -4.58
CA LYS A 112 5.29 6.60 -6.01
C LYS A 112 6.61 7.25 -6.42
N GLU A 113 7.16 8.14 -5.61
CA GLU A 113 8.46 8.76 -5.87
C GLU A 113 9.60 7.75 -5.82
N LEU A 114 9.57 6.83 -4.86
CA LEU A 114 10.54 5.76 -4.71
C LEU A 114 10.50 4.80 -5.90
N MET A 115 9.31 4.40 -6.34
CA MET A 115 9.15 3.56 -7.54
C MET A 115 9.78 4.20 -8.78
N ARG A 116 9.72 5.54 -8.93
CA ARG A 116 10.35 6.22 -10.07
C ARG A 116 11.87 6.06 -10.11
N LEU A 117 12.52 5.76 -8.99
CA LEU A 117 13.95 5.46 -8.94
C LEU A 117 14.23 4.02 -9.38
N TYR A 118 13.34 3.09 -9.04
CA TYR A 118 13.53 1.66 -9.31
C TYR A 118 13.05 1.24 -10.71
N PHE A 119 12.10 1.96 -11.31
CA PHE A 119 11.61 1.71 -12.66
C PHE A 119 12.40 2.51 -13.71
N ASP A 120 13.07 1.83 -14.63
CA ASP A 120 13.60 2.44 -15.85
C ASP A 120 12.74 2.03 -17.04
N PHE A 121 11.77 2.87 -17.41
CA PHE A 121 10.85 2.61 -18.53
C PHE A 121 11.53 2.56 -19.91
N ARG A 122 12.81 2.94 -20.01
CA ARG A 122 13.57 2.88 -21.26
C ARG A 122 14.44 1.62 -21.35
N ALA A 123 14.62 0.90 -20.24
CA ALA A 123 15.43 -0.30 -20.22
C ALA A 123 14.70 -1.46 -20.91
N ALA A 124 15.42 -2.21 -21.76
CA ALA A 124 14.90 -3.42 -22.36
C ALA A 124 14.57 -4.49 -21.30
N MET A 125 15.37 -4.52 -20.23
CA MET A 125 15.19 -5.36 -19.05
C MET A 125 15.40 -4.50 -17.81
N GLN A 126 14.49 -4.58 -16.84
CA GLN A 126 14.52 -3.75 -15.64
C GLN A 126 15.75 -4.10 -14.79
N PRO A 127 16.66 -3.15 -14.53
CA PRO A 127 17.83 -3.41 -13.70
C PRO A 127 17.43 -3.87 -12.30
N TYR A 128 16.33 -3.31 -11.76
CA TYR A 128 15.81 -3.58 -10.42
C TYR A 128 14.42 -4.25 -10.45
N GLY A 129 14.22 -5.20 -11.37
CA GLY A 129 12.91 -5.81 -11.62
C GLY A 129 12.22 -6.34 -10.36
N ALA A 130 12.90 -7.17 -9.58
CA ALA A 130 12.38 -7.73 -8.34
C ALA A 130 12.00 -6.67 -7.30
N GLU A 131 12.83 -5.64 -7.15
CA GLU A 131 12.60 -4.55 -6.21
C GLU A 131 11.46 -3.63 -6.65
N ALA A 132 11.39 -3.32 -7.94
CA ALA A 132 10.34 -2.50 -8.53
C ALA A 132 8.96 -3.17 -8.37
N LEU A 133 8.86 -4.47 -8.63
CA LEU A 133 7.63 -5.23 -8.43
C LEU A 133 7.27 -5.37 -6.95
N GLY A 134 8.25 -5.58 -6.06
CA GLY A 134 8.00 -5.63 -4.62
C GLY A 134 7.52 -4.30 -4.05
N LEU A 135 8.04 -3.17 -4.52
CA LEU A 135 7.53 -1.84 -4.17
C LEU A 135 6.10 -1.62 -4.69
N MET A 136 5.78 -2.13 -5.88
CA MET A 136 4.40 -2.08 -6.40
C MET A 136 3.44 -2.91 -5.53
N SER A 137 3.82 -4.14 -5.17
CA SER A 137 3.06 -4.96 -4.21
C SER A 137 2.86 -4.24 -2.87
N TYR A 138 3.90 -3.60 -2.34
CA TYR A 138 3.79 -2.84 -1.09
C TYR A 138 2.85 -1.62 -1.23
N SER A 139 2.93 -0.89 -2.34
CA SER A 139 2.04 0.25 -2.66
C SER A 139 0.57 -0.16 -2.74
N LEU A 140 0.28 -1.38 -3.22
CA LEU A 140 -1.08 -1.90 -3.24
C LEU A 140 -1.62 -2.19 -1.83
N ARG A 141 -0.80 -2.70 -0.90
CA ARG A 141 -1.21 -2.88 0.51
C ARG A 141 -1.49 -1.53 1.17
N GLU A 142 -0.60 -0.56 0.95
CA GLU A 142 -0.78 0.81 1.43
C GLU A 142 -2.11 1.42 0.92
N GLN A 143 -2.42 1.22 -0.36
CA GLN A 143 -3.69 1.67 -0.95
C GLN A 143 -4.91 1.00 -0.31
N ALA A 144 -4.82 -0.28 0.09
CA ALA A 144 -5.90 -0.98 0.78
C ALA A 144 -6.13 -0.37 2.18
N ILE A 145 -5.06 -0.07 2.91
CA ILE A 145 -5.13 0.62 4.21
C ILE A 145 -5.81 1.99 4.03
N LEU A 146 -5.39 2.78 3.04
CA LEU A 146 -5.99 4.08 2.76
C LEU A 146 -7.50 3.97 2.42
N PHE A 147 -7.92 2.92 1.71
CA PHE A 147 -9.34 2.68 1.46
C PHE A 147 -10.11 2.38 2.74
N ASN A 148 -9.59 1.50 3.61
CA ASN A 148 -10.22 1.18 4.88
C ASN A 148 -10.38 2.44 5.75
N LEU A 149 -9.34 3.26 5.86
CA LEU A 149 -9.39 4.54 6.58
C LEU A 149 -10.39 5.53 5.95
N THR A 150 -10.49 5.54 4.62
CA THR A 150 -11.46 6.40 3.91
C THR A 150 -12.90 5.97 4.17
N VAL A 151 -13.18 4.66 4.22
CA VAL A 151 -14.50 4.13 4.59
C VAL A 151 -14.80 4.45 6.05
N GLU A 152 -13.86 4.23 6.97
CA GLU A 152 -13.99 4.60 8.38
C GLU A 152 -14.38 6.08 8.51
N PHE A 153 -13.65 6.97 7.83
CA PHE A 153 -13.91 8.41 7.85
C PHE A 153 -15.28 8.75 7.26
N TRP A 154 -15.68 8.12 6.16
CA TRP A 154 -16.98 8.37 5.55
C TRP A 154 -18.14 8.05 6.50
N MET A 155 -17.98 6.97 7.29
CA MET A 155 -18.99 6.52 8.25
C MET A 155 -19.12 7.43 9.48
N THR A 156 -18.13 8.29 9.77
CA THR A 156 -18.23 9.27 10.87
C THR A 156 -18.89 10.59 10.44
N LEU A 157 -19.03 10.84 9.14
CA LEU A 157 -19.63 12.08 8.63
C LEU A 157 -21.15 12.12 8.82
N ALA A 158 -21.67 13.31 9.13
CA ALA A 158 -23.10 13.57 9.06
C ALA A 158 -23.64 13.35 7.63
N GLN A 159 -24.91 12.95 7.50
CA GLN A 159 -25.51 12.63 6.20
C GLN A 159 -25.50 13.83 5.21
N SER A 160 -25.57 15.06 5.72
CA SER A 160 -25.41 16.28 4.91
C SER A 160 -24.01 16.40 4.31
N GLU A 161 -22.97 16.08 5.09
CA GLU A 161 -21.57 16.10 4.65
C GLU A 161 -21.27 14.96 3.68
N GLN A 162 -21.88 13.79 3.86
CA GLN A 162 -21.78 12.68 2.90
C GLN A 162 -22.36 13.04 1.52
N ARG A 163 -23.28 14.01 1.45
CA ARG A 163 -23.85 14.50 0.20
C ARG A 163 -23.14 15.75 -0.33
N ASN A 164 -22.13 16.24 0.38
CA ASN A 164 -21.39 17.42 -0.04
C ASN A 164 -20.68 17.13 -1.38
N PRO A 165 -20.94 17.92 -2.44
CA PRO A 165 -20.41 17.65 -3.77
C PRO A 165 -18.88 17.71 -3.83
N VAL A 166 -18.24 18.54 -3.00
CA VAL A 166 -16.77 18.63 -2.94
C VAL A 166 -16.17 17.35 -2.37
N ARG A 167 -16.75 16.82 -1.29
CA ARG A 167 -16.30 15.55 -0.69
C ARG A 167 -16.53 14.36 -1.61
N LEU A 168 -17.70 14.31 -2.27
CA LEU A 168 -18.00 13.29 -3.26
C LEU A 168 -17.02 13.33 -4.43
N LYS A 169 -16.68 14.52 -4.92
CA LYS A 169 -15.66 14.71 -5.97
C LYS A 169 -14.29 14.22 -5.51
N GLY A 170 -13.83 14.61 -4.31
CA GLY A 170 -12.55 14.15 -3.77
C GLY A 170 -12.50 12.62 -3.61
N MET A 171 -13.59 11.99 -3.17
CA MET A 171 -13.70 10.53 -3.09
C MET A 171 -13.66 9.87 -4.47
N GLN A 172 -14.31 10.46 -5.49
CA GLN A 172 -14.25 9.96 -6.86
C GLN A 172 -12.82 10.04 -7.43
N GLU A 173 -12.13 11.14 -7.21
CA GLU A 173 -10.73 11.33 -7.64
C GLU A 173 -9.79 10.31 -6.96
N ALA A 174 -9.96 10.08 -5.65
CA ALA A 174 -9.19 9.07 -4.91
C ALA A 174 -9.45 7.65 -5.45
N LYS A 175 -10.72 7.30 -5.71
CA LYS A 175 -11.07 6.01 -6.32
C LYS A 175 -10.49 5.86 -7.73
N ALA A 176 -10.48 6.92 -8.54
CA ALA A 176 -9.88 6.90 -9.87
C ALA A 176 -8.36 6.66 -9.82
N ALA A 177 -7.66 7.36 -8.93
CA ALA A 177 -6.21 7.17 -8.73
C ALA A 177 -5.88 5.73 -8.28
N ALA A 178 -6.64 5.19 -7.33
CA ALA A 178 -6.48 3.81 -6.88
C ALA A 178 -6.83 2.78 -7.97
N SER A 179 -7.83 3.06 -8.81
CA SER A 179 -8.18 2.23 -9.97
C SER A 179 -7.03 2.17 -10.96
N MET A 180 -6.38 3.30 -11.24
CA MET A 180 -5.20 3.36 -12.10
C MET A 180 -4.03 2.58 -11.52
N LEU A 181 -3.77 2.70 -10.21
CA LEU A 181 -2.71 1.95 -9.54
C LEU A 181 -2.95 0.43 -9.66
N THR A 182 -4.17 0.00 -9.32
CA THR A 182 -4.54 -1.42 -9.32
C THR A 182 -4.53 -2.03 -10.73
N SER A 183 -4.99 -1.28 -11.74
CA SER A 183 -4.96 -1.73 -13.13
C SER A 183 -3.53 -1.83 -13.66
N SER A 184 -2.71 -0.80 -13.43
CA SER A 184 -1.29 -0.78 -13.81
C SER A 184 -0.51 -1.93 -13.18
N ALA A 185 -0.83 -2.29 -11.94
CA ALA A 185 -0.19 -3.41 -11.25
C ALA A 185 -0.43 -4.75 -11.96
N LEU A 186 -1.64 -5.01 -12.45
CA LEU A 186 -1.90 -6.21 -13.26
C LEU A 186 -1.13 -6.17 -14.59
N ASP A 187 -1.02 -5.00 -15.23
CA ASP A 187 -0.36 -4.88 -16.53
C ASP A 187 1.13 -5.22 -16.51
N TYR A 188 1.80 -5.06 -15.37
CA TYR A 188 3.20 -5.48 -15.22
C TYR A 188 3.41 -6.98 -15.40
N LEU A 189 2.40 -7.82 -15.15
CA LEU A 189 2.46 -9.25 -15.49
C LEU A 189 2.66 -9.47 -17.00
N GLY A 190 2.15 -8.57 -17.84
CA GLY A 190 2.31 -8.64 -19.29
C GLY A 190 3.70 -8.24 -19.80
N LEU A 191 4.57 -7.67 -18.95
CA LEU A 191 5.87 -7.14 -19.36
C LEU A 191 6.97 -8.21 -19.31
N THR A 192 6.72 -9.37 -19.92
CA THR A 192 7.59 -10.56 -19.85
C THR A 192 8.96 -10.38 -20.50
N ALA A 193 9.13 -9.38 -21.36
CA ALA A 193 10.42 -9.01 -21.93
C ALA A 193 11.26 -8.13 -21.00
N GLN A 194 10.61 -7.39 -20.08
CA GLN A 194 11.27 -6.44 -19.19
C GLN A 194 11.58 -7.01 -17.81
N PHE A 195 10.87 -8.07 -17.38
CA PHE A 195 11.04 -8.69 -16.06
C PHE A 195 11.41 -10.16 -16.16
N GLU A 196 12.26 -10.59 -15.24
CA GLU A 196 12.64 -11.99 -15.09
C GLU A 196 11.42 -12.85 -14.74
N ARG A 197 11.41 -14.09 -15.24
CA ARG A 197 10.30 -15.03 -15.00
C ARG A 197 10.01 -15.21 -13.52
N GLN A 198 11.05 -15.44 -12.71
CA GLN A 198 10.91 -15.68 -11.28
C GLN A 198 10.27 -14.50 -10.54
N ASP A 199 10.56 -13.28 -10.97
CA ASP A 199 10.04 -12.06 -10.37
C ASP A 199 8.55 -11.91 -10.69
N LEU A 200 8.16 -12.17 -11.95
CA LEU A 200 6.75 -12.16 -12.37
C LEU A 200 5.93 -13.27 -11.69
N VAL A 201 6.52 -14.45 -11.47
CA VAL A 201 5.85 -15.53 -10.74
C VAL A 201 5.60 -15.13 -9.29
N LEU A 202 6.62 -14.63 -8.59
CA LEU A 202 6.46 -14.15 -7.21
C LEU A 202 5.43 -13.01 -7.12
N TYR A 203 5.55 -12.04 -8.02
CA TYR A 203 4.65 -10.89 -8.09
C TYR A 203 3.19 -11.31 -8.31
N SER A 204 2.93 -12.27 -9.22
CA SER A 204 1.57 -12.79 -9.44
C SER A 204 0.97 -13.45 -8.20
N ALA A 205 1.78 -14.12 -7.37
CA ALA A 205 1.33 -14.70 -6.11
C ALA A 205 1.04 -13.62 -5.06
N GLU A 206 1.82 -12.54 -5.01
CA GLU A 206 1.57 -11.40 -4.12
C GLU A 206 0.31 -10.65 -4.51
N LEU A 207 0.12 -10.37 -5.82
CA LEU A 207 -1.09 -9.75 -6.35
C LEU A 207 -2.34 -10.56 -6.00
N SER A 208 -2.28 -11.89 -6.11
CA SER A 208 -3.42 -12.76 -5.81
C SER A 208 -3.88 -12.66 -4.35
N LYS A 209 -2.97 -12.35 -3.42
CA LYS A 209 -3.31 -12.12 -2.01
C LYS A 209 -3.93 -10.74 -1.77
N GLN A 210 -3.47 -9.73 -2.50
CA GLN A 210 -3.84 -8.32 -2.28
C GLN A 210 -5.10 -7.90 -3.04
N MET A 211 -5.33 -8.47 -4.22
CA MET A 211 -6.42 -8.05 -5.10
C MET A 211 -7.81 -8.14 -4.48
N PRO A 212 -8.19 -9.19 -3.72
CA PRO A 212 -9.53 -9.27 -3.14
C PRO A 212 -9.90 -8.07 -2.28
N GLU A 213 -8.95 -7.58 -1.46
CA GLU A 213 -9.16 -6.44 -0.56
C GLU A 213 -9.30 -5.12 -1.34
N LEU A 214 -8.52 -4.93 -2.40
CA LEU A 214 -8.63 -3.72 -3.23
C LEU A 214 -9.89 -3.74 -4.10
N PHE A 215 -10.22 -4.90 -4.66
CA PHE A 215 -11.26 -5.06 -5.67
C PHE A 215 -12.63 -4.59 -5.19
N VAL A 216 -13.00 -4.83 -3.93
CA VAL A 216 -14.30 -4.42 -3.37
C VAL A 216 -14.50 -2.89 -3.42
N HIS A 217 -13.43 -2.11 -3.34
CA HIS A 217 -13.49 -0.65 -3.31
C HIS A 217 -13.55 0.02 -4.69
N LEU A 218 -13.25 -0.74 -5.76
CA LEU A 218 -13.14 -0.20 -7.11
C LEU A 218 -14.50 0.08 -7.76
N PRO A 219 -14.58 1.02 -8.71
CA PRO A 219 -15.77 1.24 -9.52
C PRO A 219 -16.17 -0.02 -10.31
N GLY A 220 -17.48 -0.19 -10.58
CA GLY A 220 -18.00 -1.38 -11.26
C GLY A 220 -17.39 -1.63 -12.64
N GLU A 221 -17.15 -0.57 -13.42
CA GLU A 221 -16.50 -0.68 -14.73
C GLU A 221 -15.06 -1.20 -14.62
N VAL A 222 -14.30 -0.68 -13.65
CA VAL A 222 -12.91 -1.09 -13.38
C VAL A 222 -12.87 -2.55 -12.92
N ARG A 223 -13.80 -2.97 -12.05
CA ARG A 223 -13.92 -4.37 -11.64
C ARG A 223 -14.16 -5.29 -12.83
N GLY A 224 -15.02 -4.91 -13.77
CA GLY A 224 -15.24 -5.67 -15.01
C GLY A 224 -13.98 -5.80 -15.87
N GLN A 225 -13.26 -4.68 -16.07
CA GLN A 225 -12.00 -4.67 -16.81
C GLN A 225 -10.94 -5.56 -16.14
N MET A 226 -10.81 -5.49 -14.82
CA MET A 226 -9.88 -6.32 -14.06
C MET A 226 -10.21 -7.81 -14.16
N LEU A 227 -11.49 -8.19 -14.06
CA LEU A 227 -11.90 -9.59 -14.23
C LEU A 227 -11.51 -10.12 -15.61
N ALA A 228 -11.77 -9.34 -16.67
CA ALA A 228 -11.37 -9.70 -18.03
C ALA A 228 -9.84 -9.82 -18.16
N ARG A 229 -9.09 -8.92 -17.50
CA ARG A 229 -7.63 -8.94 -17.53
C ARG A 229 -7.04 -10.13 -16.79
N VAL A 230 -7.54 -10.46 -15.61
CA VAL A 230 -7.15 -11.65 -14.84
C VAL A 230 -7.47 -12.92 -15.63
N GLN A 231 -8.66 -12.99 -16.23
CA GLN A 231 -9.03 -14.12 -17.09
C GLN A 231 -8.06 -14.27 -18.29
N GLN A 232 -7.75 -13.17 -18.98
CA GLN A 232 -6.79 -13.19 -20.08
C GLN A 232 -5.43 -13.75 -19.62
N PHE A 233 -4.92 -13.31 -18.46
CA PHE A 233 -3.66 -13.84 -17.95
C PHE A 233 -3.78 -15.31 -17.52
N ALA A 234 -4.89 -15.74 -16.93
CA ALA A 234 -5.13 -17.13 -16.59
C ALA A 234 -5.07 -18.05 -17.82
N GLU A 235 -5.56 -17.58 -18.97
CA GLU A 235 -5.61 -18.37 -20.21
C GLU A 235 -4.33 -18.28 -21.04
N GLN A 236 -3.75 -17.08 -21.16
CA GLN A 236 -2.78 -16.76 -22.23
C GLN A 236 -1.39 -16.37 -21.73
N HIS A 237 -1.19 -16.14 -20.43
CA HIS A 237 0.12 -15.71 -19.93
C HIS A 237 1.18 -16.79 -20.24
N PRO A 238 2.39 -16.46 -20.72
CA PRO A 238 3.36 -17.48 -21.16
C PRO A 238 3.81 -18.42 -20.04
N TYR A 239 3.91 -17.92 -18.80
CA TYR A 239 4.37 -18.69 -17.65
C TYR A 239 3.22 -19.45 -16.97
N PRO A 240 3.30 -20.80 -16.85
CA PRO A 240 2.25 -21.62 -16.24
C PRO A 240 1.92 -21.25 -14.80
N GLU A 241 2.91 -20.84 -14.00
CA GLU A 241 2.70 -20.50 -12.60
C GLU A 241 1.86 -19.22 -12.45
N VAL A 242 2.10 -18.23 -13.31
CA VAL A 242 1.26 -17.01 -13.36
C VAL A 242 -0.15 -17.36 -13.80
N ARG A 243 -0.31 -18.24 -14.81
CA ARG A 243 -1.63 -18.73 -15.21
C ARG A 243 -2.38 -19.39 -14.05
N GLY A 244 -1.69 -20.26 -13.30
CA GLY A 244 -2.25 -20.91 -12.11
C GLY A 244 -2.71 -19.89 -11.06
N ASN A 245 -1.86 -18.94 -10.69
CA ASN A 245 -2.22 -17.90 -9.73
C ASN A 245 -3.44 -17.06 -10.18
N MET A 246 -3.50 -16.69 -11.46
CA MET A 246 -4.63 -15.92 -12.00
C MET A 246 -5.91 -16.75 -12.12
N HIS A 247 -5.78 -18.04 -12.45
CA HIS A 247 -6.90 -18.99 -12.48
C HIS A 247 -7.51 -19.15 -11.09
N ASP A 248 -6.70 -19.22 -10.04
CA ASP A 248 -7.17 -19.33 -8.66
C ASP A 248 -7.75 -18.01 -8.12
N LEU A 249 -7.21 -16.87 -8.55
CA LEU A 249 -7.71 -15.54 -8.18
C LEU A 249 -9.08 -15.23 -8.80
N LEU A 250 -9.29 -15.60 -10.06
CA LEU A 250 -10.49 -15.25 -10.82
C LEU A 250 -11.83 -15.58 -10.10
N PRO A 251 -12.07 -16.82 -9.62
CA PRO A 251 -13.33 -17.14 -8.94
C PRO A 251 -13.53 -16.35 -7.64
N VAL A 252 -12.45 -15.99 -6.94
CA VAL A 252 -12.53 -15.15 -5.73
C VAL A 252 -13.07 -13.77 -6.09
N LEU A 253 -12.53 -13.14 -7.13
CA LEU A 253 -12.97 -11.81 -7.57
C LEU A 253 -14.40 -11.85 -8.14
N GLN A 254 -14.78 -12.92 -8.85
CA GLN A 254 -16.14 -13.10 -9.36
C GLN A 254 -17.16 -13.23 -8.22
N ASN A 255 -16.84 -13.96 -7.15
CA ASN A 255 -17.69 -14.07 -5.98
C ASN A 255 -17.88 -12.71 -5.29
N ILE A 256 -16.80 -11.94 -5.11
CA ILE A 256 -16.86 -10.58 -4.56
C ILE A 256 -17.72 -9.67 -5.45
N GLN A 257 -17.57 -9.74 -6.78
CA GLN A 257 -18.38 -8.97 -7.71
C GLN A 257 -19.88 -9.30 -7.56
N ALA A 258 -20.21 -10.58 -7.47
CA ALA A 258 -21.59 -11.03 -7.29
C ALA A 258 -22.17 -10.59 -5.93
N ASP A 259 -21.37 -10.62 -4.86
CA ASP A 259 -21.76 -10.10 -3.54
C ASP A 259 -22.02 -8.60 -3.58
N VAL A 260 -21.12 -7.81 -4.17
CA VAL A 260 -21.28 -6.36 -4.28
C VAL A 260 -22.50 -6.00 -5.12
N GLN A 261 -22.72 -6.69 -6.25
CA GLN A 261 -23.93 -6.48 -7.07
C GLN A 261 -25.21 -6.79 -6.30
N ARG A 262 -25.24 -7.88 -5.52
CA ARG A 262 -26.38 -8.21 -4.65
C ARG A 262 -26.63 -7.14 -3.60
N GLN A 263 -25.59 -6.60 -2.99
CA GLN A 263 -25.72 -5.52 -2.00
C GLN A 263 -26.20 -4.21 -2.62
N LEU A 264 -25.73 -3.85 -3.81
CA LEU A 264 -26.17 -2.65 -4.53
C LEU A 264 -27.60 -2.76 -5.06
N ALA A 265 -28.06 -3.96 -5.40
CA ALA A 265 -29.44 -4.22 -5.83
C ALA A 265 -30.43 -4.34 -4.66
N ALA A 266 -29.95 -4.53 -3.43
CA ALA A 266 -30.81 -4.61 -2.26
C ALA A 266 -31.45 -3.24 -1.96
N PRO A 267 -32.76 -3.18 -1.64
CA PRO A 267 -33.40 -1.92 -1.30
C PRO A 267 -32.75 -1.31 -0.06
N VAL A 268 -32.49 0.00 -0.12
CA VAL A 268 -31.92 0.76 1.00
C VAL A 268 -32.86 0.62 2.20
N LYS A 269 -32.40 -0.02 3.28
CA LYS A 269 -33.14 -0.10 4.54
C LYS A 269 -33.48 1.32 5.01
N GLY A 270 -34.77 1.66 5.00
CA GLY A 270 -35.28 2.98 5.40
C GLY A 270 -35.64 3.93 4.27
N ALA A 271 -35.58 3.52 3.00
CA ALA A 271 -36.21 4.30 1.93
C ALA A 271 -37.73 4.27 2.12
N ALA A 272 -38.31 5.44 2.42
CA ALA A 272 -39.76 5.61 2.43
C ALA A 272 -40.31 5.14 1.08
N ALA A 273 -41.36 4.31 1.11
CA ALA A 273 -42.06 3.91 -0.10
C ALA A 273 -42.40 5.19 -0.90
N PRO A 274 -42.14 5.22 -2.22
CA PRO A 274 -42.53 6.37 -3.02
C PRO A 274 -44.03 6.60 -2.80
N PRO A 275 -44.48 7.83 -2.51
CA PRO A 275 -45.88 8.10 -2.32
C PRO A 275 -46.62 7.60 -3.55
N THR A 276 -47.54 6.66 -3.35
CA THR A 276 -48.45 6.20 -4.39
C THR A 276 -49.14 7.43 -4.94
N LEU A 277 -48.80 7.82 -6.17
CA LEU A 277 -49.49 8.87 -6.90
C LEU A 277 -50.95 8.42 -7.02
N ASP A 278 -51.81 9.09 -6.26
CA ASP A 278 -53.25 8.91 -6.36
C ASP A 278 -53.70 9.53 -7.69
N LEU A 279 -53.99 8.65 -8.66
CA LEU A 279 -54.52 9.02 -9.97
C LEU A 279 -56.06 9.14 -9.95
N SER A 280 -56.68 9.21 -8.78
CA SER A 280 -58.12 9.45 -8.67
C SER A 280 -58.48 10.79 -9.29
N ALA A 281 -59.37 10.76 -10.29
CA ALA A 281 -59.89 11.97 -10.90
C ALA A 281 -60.62 12.83 -9.83
N PRO A 282 -60.56 14.17 -9.94
CA PRO A 282 -61.27 15.06 -9.02
C PRO A 282 -62.76 14.71 -9.03
N LYS A 283 -63.35 14.53 -7.85
CA LYS A 283 -64.81 14.40 -7.73
C LYS A 283 -65.42 15.78 -7.98
N GLU A 284 -66.25 15.87 -9.01
CA GLU A 284 -67.17 16.98 -9.27
C GLU A 284 -68.23 17.11 -8.16
#